data_AF-A0A9E0CNK7-F1
#
_entry.id   AF-A0A9E0CNK7-F1
#
_cell.length_a   1.000
_cell.length_b   1.000
_cell.length_c   1.000
_cell.angle_alpha   90.00
_cell.angle_beta   90.00
_cell.angle_gamma   90.00
#
_symmetry.space_group_name_H-M   'P 1'
#
loop_
_entity.id
_entity.type
_entity.pdbx_description
1 polymer ?
#
loop_
_entity_poly.entity_id
_entity_poly.type
_entity_poly.pdbx_seq_one_letter_code
_entity_poly.pdbx_strand_id
1 'polypeptide(L)' 'IEFENTQHHSNIELRLYDAFGKEVHRRRIYTGQQDISLDVGHWPPGLYLVVVYSNGGAVGQCKVVVE' A
#
# COMPACT_ATOMS: atom_id res chain seq x y z
N ILE A 1 -3.61 7.94 -0.49
CA ILE A 1 -2.74 7.50 -1.60
C ILE A 1 -3.63 7.46 -2.84
N GLU A 2 -3.42 8.38 -3.77
CA GLU A 2 -4.26 8.45 -4.98
C GLU A 2 -3.87 7.36 -5.98
N PHE A 3 -4.87 6.66 -6.50
CA PHE A 3 -4.71 5.57 -7.44
C PHE A 3 -5.31 5.93 -8.81
N GLU A 4 -4.68 6.89 -9.50
CA GLU A 4 -5.16 7.43 -10.78
C GLU A 4 -5.25 6.39 -11.92
N ASN A 5 -4.57 5.24 -11.80
CA ASN A 5 -4.50 4.20 -12.85
C ASN A 5 -5.27 2.90 -12.54
N THR A 6 -6.11 2.85 -11.50
CA THR A 6 -6.84 1.62 -11.10
C THR A 6 -7.79 1.04 -12.16
N GLN A 7 -8.14 1.80 -13.21
CA GLN A 7 -9.00 1.32 -14.29
C GLN A 7 -8.34 0.28 -15.20
N HIS A 8 -7.00 0.25 -15.27
CA HIS A 8 -6.24 -0.67 -16.12
C HIS A 8 -5.73 -1.91 -15.38
N HIS A 9 -5.92 -1.98 -14.06
CA HIS A 9 -5.31 -3.00 -13.21
C HIS A 9 -6.38 -3.81 -12.45
N SER A 10 -6.37 -5.12 -12.66
CA SER A 10 -7.16 -6.10 -11.90
C SER A 10 -6.36 -6.61 -10.69
N ASN A 11 -7.06 -7.11 -9.67
CA ASN A 11 -6.45 -7.75 -8.49
C ASN A 11 -5.35 -6.91 -7.84
N ILE A 12 -5.67 -5.65 -7.53
CA ILE A 12 -4.72 -4.75 -6.89
C ILE A 12 -4.65 -5.08 -5.40
N GLU A 13 -3.44 -5.18 -4.87
CA GLU A 13 -3.17 -5.37 -3.45
C GLU A 13 -2.18 -4.33 -2.98
N LEU A 14 -2.47 -3.71 -1.84
CA LEU A 14 -1.56 -2.83 -1.16
C LEU A 14 -1.01 -3.57 0.06
N ARG A 15 0.32 -3.64 0.13
CA ARG A 15 1.06 -4.31 1.20
C ARG A 15 1.99 -3.29 1.84
N LEU A 16 2.08 -3.31 3.16
CA LEU A 16 2.97 -2.42 3.91
C LEU A 16 3.97 -3.27 4.66
N TYR A 17 5.21 -2.83 4.57
CA TYR A 17 6.36 -3.46 5.19
C TYR A 17 6.99 -2.48 6.17
N ASP A 18 7.43 -2.96 7.33
CA ASP A 18 8.29 -2.17 8.21
C ASP A 18 9.72 -2.08 7.63
N ALA A 19 10.59 -1.34 8.32
CA ALA A 19 11.99 -1.15 7.93
C ALA A 19 12.80 -2.46 7.84
N PHE A 20 12.33 -3.55 8.45
CA PHE A 20 12.96 -4.87 8.41
C PHE A 20 12.39 -5.76 7.30
N GLY A 21 11.44 -5.25 6.51
CA GLY A 21 10.79 -5.99 5.43
C GLY A 21 9.67 -6.92 5.91
N LYS A 22 9.21 -6.80 7.17
CA LYS A 22 8.08 -7.58 7.67
C LYS A 22 6.77 -6.96 7.20
N GLU A 23 5.89 -7.77 6.61
CA GLU A 23 4.54 -7.32 6.24
C GLU A 23 3.74 -7.00 7.51
N VAL A 24 3.31 -5.74 7.65
CA VAL A 24 2.51 -5.25 8.79
C VAL A 24 1.04 -5.06 8.42
N HIS A 25 0.74 -4.89 7.13
CA HIS A 25 -0.63 -4.72 6.66
C HIS A 25 -0.77 -5.16 5.21
N ARG A 26 -1.92 -5.77 4.87
CA ARG A 26 -2.30 -6.13 3.50
C ARG A 26 -3.76 -5.82 3.27
N ARG A 27 -4.07 -5.15 2.17
CA ARG A 27 -5.43 -4.79 1.79
C ARG A 27 -5.64 -4.94 0.30
N ARG A 28 -6.76 -5.56 -0.08
CA ARG A 28 -7.19 -5.61 -1.48
C ARG A 28 -7.79 -4.27 -1.86
N ILE A 29 -7.41 -3.75 -3.03
CA ILE A 29 -7.99 -2.55 -3.62
C ILE A 29 -8.97 -2.99 -4.70
N TYR A 30 -10.21 -2.53 -4.60
CA TYR A 30 -11.24 -2.85 -5.59
C TYR A 30 -11.10 -1.97 -6.84
N THR A 31 -11.47 -2.52 -7.99
CA THR A 31 -11.43 -1.77 -9.27
C THR A 31 -12.29 -0.51 -9.16
N GLY A 32 -11.73 0.63 -9.57
CA GLY A 32 -12.38 1.94 -9.49
C GLY A 32 -12.26 2.66 -8.15
N GLN A 33 -11.65 2.03 -7.13
CA GLN A 33 -11.32 2.72 -5.88
C GLN A 33 -10.15 3.69 -6.11
N GLN A 34 -10.41 4.99 -5.93
CA GLN A 34 -9.44 6.06 -6.24
C GLN A 34 -8.49 6.41 -5.10
N ASP A 35 -8.86 6.11 -3.86
CA ASP A 35 -8.02 6.40 -2.69
C ASP A 35 -8.18 5.32 -1.63
N ILE A 36 -7.19 5.23 -0.75
CA ILE A 36 -7.23 4.48 0.49
C ILE A 36 -6.65 5.33 1.61
N SER A 37 -7.42 5.44 2.68
CA SER A 37 -6.94 5.96 3.95
C SER A 37 -6.46 4.78 4.80
N LEU A 38 -5.23 4.88 5.28
CA LEU A 38 -4.66 3.98 6.27
C LEU A 38 -4.59 4.74 7.60
N ASP A 39 -5.20 4.15 8.63
CA ASP A 39 -5.01 4.62 10.00
C ASP A 39 -3.65 4.11 10.49
N VAL A 40 -2.72 5.04 10.66
CA VAL A 40 -1.35 4.79 11.15
C VAL A 40 -1.20 5.11 12.64
N GLY A 41 -2.27 5.49 13.35
CA GLY A 41 -2.18 5.96 14.74
C GLY A 41 -1.67 4.92 15.75
N HIS A 42 -1.76 3.64 15.40
CA HIS A 42 -1.26 2.52 16.23
C HIS A 42 0.13 2.02 15.81
N TRP A 43 0.74 2.64 14.80
CA TRP A 43 2.00 2.16 14.25
C TRP A 43 3.15 2.76 15.05
N PRO A 44 4.14 1.95 15.47
CA PRO A 44 5.36 2.47 16.06
C PRO A 44 6.02 3.51 15.12
N PRO A 45 6.65 4.55 15.66
CA PRO A 45 7.43 5.48 14.85
C PRO A 45 8.50 4.74 14.04
N GLY A 46 8.66 5.11 12.77
CA GLY A 46 9.60 4.45 11.88
C GLY A 46 9.30 4.61 10.39
N LEU A 47 10.17 4.00 9.59
CA LEU A 47 10.02 3.95 8.13
C LEU A 47 9.18 2.74 7.73
N TYR A 48 8.18 2.99 6.89
CA TYR A 48 7.33 1.98 6.28
C TYR A 48 7.41 2.07 4.76
N LEU A 49 7.44 0.91 4.12
CA LEU A 49 7.36 0.79 2.67
C LEU A 49 5.97 0.30 2.28
N VAL A 50 5.27 1.10 1.48
CA VAL A 50 3.99 0.73 0.89
C VAL A 50 4.24 0.25 -0.53
N VAL A 51 3.82 -0.96 -0.86
CA VAL A 51 3.97 -1.55 -2.19
C VAL A 51 2.60 -1.92 -2.72
N VAL A 52 2.32 -1.47 -3.95
CA VAL A 52 1.12 -1.80 -4.70
C VAL A 52 1.47 -2.91 -5.67
N TYR A 53 0.72 -4.00 -5.60
CA TYR A 53 0.79 -5.13 -6.51
C TYR A 53 -0.42 -5.14 -7.42
N SER A 54 -0.26 -5.55 -8.68
CA SER A 54 -1.34 -5.90 -9.60
C SER A 54 -1.01 -7.23 -10.25
N ASN A 55 -1.96 -8.17 -10.23
CA ASN A 55 -1.78 -9.53 -10.77
C ASN A 55 -0.49 -10.23 -10.25
N GLY A 56 -0.12 -9.99 -9.00
CA GLY A 56 1.06 -10.57 -8.35
C GLY A 56 2.39 -9.87 -8.61
N GLY A 57 2.45 -8.91 -9.55
CA GLY A 57 3.63 -8.08 -9.80
C GLY A 57 3.56 -6.73 -9.06
N ALA A 58 4.69 -6.25 -8.54
CA ALA A 58 4.76 -4.91 -7.96
C ALA A 58 4.67 -3.85 -9.08
N VAL A 59 3.70 -2.94 -8.96
CA VAL A 59 3.43 -1.89 -9.95
C VAL A 59 3.68 -0.47 -9.42
N GLY A 60 3.83 -0.32 -8.10
CA GLY A 60 4.14 0.96 -7.49
C GLY A 60 4.62 0.80 -6.06
N GLN A 61 5.38 1.78 -5.57
CA GLN A 61 5.79 1.82 -4.17
C GLN A 61 5.95 3.27 -3.70
N CYS A 62 5.72 3.49 -2.41
CA CYS A 62 6.06 4.74 -1.74
C CYS A 62 6.58 4.48 -0.32
N LYS A 63 7.32 5.44 0.22
CA LYS A 63 7.84 5.41 1.60
C LYS A 63 7.01 6.33 2.46
N VAL A 64 6.69 5.88 3.66
CA VAL A 64 5.98 6.65 4.67
C VAL A 64 6.81 6.65 5.94
N VAL A 65 7.00 7.82 6.53
CA VAL A 65 7.62 7.97 7.84
C VAL A 65 6.49 8.23 8.83
N VAL A 66 6.42 7.42 9.88
CA VAL A 66 5.53 7.65 11.03
C VAL A 66 6.39 8.23 12.15
N GLU A 67 5.93 9.33 12.74
CA GLU A 67 6.59 10.05 13.84
C GLU A 67 5.79 9.94 15.14
#